data_AF-A0A3B8WHZ4-F1
#
_entry.id   AF-A0A3B8WHZ4-F1
#
_cell.length_a   1.000
_cell.length_b   1.000
_cell.length_c   1.000
_cell.angle_alpha   90.00
_cell.angle_beta   90.00
_cell.angle_gamma   90.00
#
_symmetry.space_group_name_H-M   'P 1'
#
loop_
_entity.id
_entity.type
_entity.pdbx_description
1 polymer ?
#
loop_
_entity_poly.entity_id
_entity_poly.type
_entity_poly.pdbx_seq_one_letter_code
_entity_poly.pdbx_strand_id
1 'polypeptide(L)'
;RSALATKTWLSFWARSMHEPGLKRLQKINNARLYSNLRYSFAQMLPQAEATAAARQTAAMIDGFWLRSALSLDPAESFEAGERLCKQFVHETLARAGA
;
A
#
# COMPACT_ATOMS: atom_id res chain seq x y z
N ARG A 1 -12.11 8.91 6.26
CA ARG A 1 -11.89 7.67 7.06
C ARG A 1 -12.07 8.01 8.54
N SER A 2 -12.51 7.06 9.39
CA SER A 2 -12.61 7.31 10.83
C SER A 2 -11.25 7.17 11.52
N ALA A 3 -10.92 8.09 12.43
CA ALA A 3 -9.71 8.04 13.26
C ALA A 3 -9.61 6.73 14.07
N LEU A 4 -10.75 6.15 14.44
CA LEU A 4 -10.80 4.85 15.12
C LEU A 4 -10.23 3.73 14.25
N ALA A 5 -10.60 3.69 12.96
CA ALA A 5 -10.11 2.67 12.04
C ALA A 5 -8.59 2.73 11.88
N THR A 6 -8.02 3.94 11.77
CA THR A 6 -6.56 4.12 11.68
C THR A 6 -5.85 3.64 12.94
N LYS A 7 -6.35 4.00 14.14
CA LYS A 7 -5.77 3.55 15.42
C LYS A 7 -5.87 2.04 15.62
N THR A 8 -7.01 1.44 15.27
CA THR A 8 -7.22 -0.01 15.34
C THR A 8 -6.26 -0.73 14.39
N TRP A 9 -6.11 -0.24 13.16
CA TRP A 9 -5.20 -0.84 12.19
C TRP A 9 -3.74 -0.74 12.63
N LEU A 10 -3.30 0.42 13.14
CA LEU A 10 -1.95 0.60 13.66
C LEU A 10 -1.66 -0.33 14.85
N SER A 11 -2.62 -0.45 15.77
CA SER A 11 -2.52 -1.36 16.92
C SER A 11 -2.45 -2.82 16.48
N PHE A 12 -3.28 -3.21 15.50
CA PHE A 12 -3.23 -4.55 14.90
C PHE A 12 -1.86 -4.82 14.27
N TRP A 13 -1.33 -3.88 13.48
CA TRP A 13 -0.02 -3.97 12.85
C TRP A 13 1.10 -4.19 13.86
N ALA A 14 1.17 -3.34 14.90
CA ALA A 14 2.18 -3.45 15.94
C ALA A 14 2.12 -4.81 16.65
N ARG A 15 0.91 -5.28 16.99
CA ARG A 15 0.73 -6.58 17.66
C ARG A 15 1.01 -7.78 16.75
N SER A 16 0.80 -7.64 15.44
CA SER A 16 1.02 -8.74 14.48
C SER A 16 2.47 -9.24 14.42
N MET A 17 3.42 -8.44 14.88
CA MET A 17 4.83 -8.83 15.00
C MET A 17 5.07 -9.86 16.10
N HIS A 18 4.19 -9.91 17.11
CA HIS A 18 4.36 -10.73 18.31
C HIS A 18 3.32 -11.85 18.42
N GLU A 19 2.15 -11.69 17.80
CA GLU A 19 1.01 -12.59 17.94
C GLU A 19 0.84 -13.48 16.69
N PRO A 20 1.04 -14.81 16.75
CA PRO A 20 1.02 -15.68 15.57
C PRO A 20 -0.28 -15.62 14.76
N GLY A 21 -1.43 -15.52 15.42
CA GLY A 21 -2.73 -15.39 14.76
C GLY A 21 -2.86 -14.08 13.97
N LEU A 22 -2.43 -12.97 14.56
CA LEU A 22 -2.43 -11.65 13.90
C LEU A 22 -1.38 -11.59 12.79
N LYS A 23 -0.21 -12.22 12.97
CA LYS A 23 0.81 -12.36 11.93
C LYS A 23 0.26 -13.06 10.69
N ARG A 24 -0.58 -14.09 10.87
CA ARG A 24 -1.26 -14.78 9.76
C ARG A 24 -2.19 -13.83 9.01
N LEU A 25 -3.01 -13.07 9.74
CA LEU A 25 -3.91 -12.08 9.13
C LEU A 25 -3.13 -10.99 8.38
N GLN A 26 -2.02 -10.51 8.96
CA GLN A 26 -1.17 -9.51 8.34
C GLN A 26 -0.52 -10.03 7.04
N LYS A 27 -0.06 -11.28 7.04
CA LYS A 27 0.42 -11.94 5.81
C LYS A 27 -0.66 -12.02 4.73
N ILE A 28 -1.89 -12.38 5.09
CA ILE A 28 -3.02 -12.45 4.16
C ILE A 28 -3.34 -11.05 3.60
N ASN A 29 -3.37 -10.02 4.45
CA ASN A 29 -3.59 -8.65 4.03
C ASN A 29 -2.55 -8.20 2.99
N ASN A 30 -1.27 -8.39 3.30
CA ASN A 30 -0.18 -7.99 2.40
C ASN A 30 -0.22 -8.79 1.08
N ALA A 31 -0.52 -10.09 1.14
CA ALA A 31 -0.66 -10.91 -0.06
C ALA A 31 -1.82 -10.42 -0.93
N ARG A 32 -2.98 -10.09 -0.35
CA ARG A 32 -4.14 -9.56 -1.10
C ARG A 32 -3.83 -8.22 -1.76
N LEU A 33 -3.22 -7.29 -1.03
CA LEU A 33 -2.81 -6.00 -1.60
C LEU A 33 -1.88 -6.20 -2.80
N TYR A 34 -0.83 -7.00 -2.62
CA TYR A 34 0.13 -7.28 -3.69
C TYR A 34 -0.50 -7.98 -4.89
N SER A 35 -1.29 -9.03 -4.66
CA SER A 35 -1.93 -9.80 -5.75
C SER A 35 -2.90 -8.95 -6.56
N ASN A 36 -3.69 -8.08 -5.91
CA ASN A 36 -4.60 -7.18 -6.60
C ASN A 36 -3.84 -6.17 -7.47
N LEU A 37 -2.80 -5.54 -6.92
CA LEU A 37 -1.96 -4.60 -7.67
C LEU A 37 -1.28 -5.28 -8.87
N ARG A 38 -0.68 -6.46 -8.64
CA ARG A 38 0.00 -7.21 -9.71
C ARG A 38 -0.98 -7.63 -10.81
N TYR A 39 -2.19 -8.05 -10.45
CA TYR A 39 -3.23 -8.38 -11.41
C TYR A 39 -3.59 -7.18 -12.29
N SER A 40 -3.83 -6.00 -11.69
CA SER A 40 -4.15 -4.78 -12.43
C SER A 40 -2.99 -4.33 -13.32
N PHE A 41 -1.76 -4.31 -12.81
CA PHE A 41 -0.59 -3.95 -13.61
C PHE A 41 -0.35 -4.94 -14.77
N ALA A 42 -0.58 -6.24 -14.57
CA ALA A 42 -0.38 -7.25 -15.60
C ALA A 42 -1.37 -7.12 -16.78
N GLN A 43 -2.43 -6.31 -16.66
CA GLN A 43 -3.30 -6.00 -17.80
C GLN A 43 -2.64 -5.02 -18.78
N MET A 44 -1.62 -4.28 -18.34
CA MET A 44 -1.00 -3.18 -19.11
C MET A 44 0.52 -3.32 -19.25
N LEU A 45 1.15 -4.15 -18.41
CA LEU A 45 2.60 -4.30 -18.34
C LEU A 45 3.04 -5.76 -18.54
N PRO A 46 4.25 -6.00 -19.10
CA PRO A 46 4.87 -7.32 -19.07
C PRO A 46 5.00 -7.86 -17.65
N GLN A 47 4.98 -9.20 -17.50
CA GLN A 47 4.91 -9.86 -16.18
C GLN A 47 6.00 -9.39 -15.19
N ALA A 48 7.23 -9.19 -15.65
CA ALA A 48 8.34 -8.74 -14.80
C ALA A 48 8.11 -7.32 -14.28
N GLU A 49 7.69 -6.41 -15.16
CA GLU A 49 7.39 -5.02 -14.82
C GLU A 49 6.16 -4.91 -13.93
N ALA A 50 5.09 -5.65 -14.21
CA ALA A 50 3.90 -5.71 -13.37
C ALA A 50 4.22 -6.17 -11.94
N THR A 51 5.15 -7.12 -11.81
CA THR A 51 5.62 -7.60 -10.50
C THR A 51 6.39 -6.52 -9.76
N ALA A 52 7.29 -5.81 -10.44
CA ALA A 52 8.08 -4.73 -9.87
C ALA A 52 7.17 -3.55 -9.44
N ALA A 53 6.30 -3.10 -10.34
CA ALA A 53 5.34 -2.03 -10.09
C ALA A 53 4.44 -2.35 -8.89
N ALA A 54 3.88 -3.56 -8.83
CA ALA A 54 3.03 -3.98 -7.70
C ALA A 54 3.76 -3.97 -6.36
N ARG A 55 5.03 -4.41 -6.31
CA ARG A 55 5.83 -4.36 -5.08
C ARG A 55 6.12 -2.92 -4.65
N GLN A 56 6.46 -2.05 -5.61
CA GLN A 56 6.75 -0.64 -5.35
C GLN A 56 5.50 0.08 -4.85
N THR A 57 4.37 -0.05 -5.54
CA THR A 57 3.10 0.55 -5.13
C THR A 57 2.63 0.04 -3.76
N ALA A 58 2.75 -1.26 -3.47
CA ALA A 58 2.40 -1.80 -2.16
C ALA A 58 3.24 -1.17 -1.04
N ALA A 59 4.56 -1.08 -1.23
CA ALA A 59 5.47 -0.45 -0.27
C ALA A 59 5.18 1.04 -0.06
N MET A 60 4.82 1.76 -1.13
CA MET A 60 4.43 3.18 -1.04
C MET A 60 3.12 3.34 -0.26
N ILE A 61 2.10 2.54 -0.54
CA ILE A 61 0.82 2.59 0.18
C ILE A 61 1.05 2.37 1.68
N ASP A 62 1.77 1.32 2.04
CA ASP A 62 2.09 0.99 3.43
C ASP A 62 2.90 2.11 4.12
N GLY A 63 3.93 2.62 3.44
CA GLY A 63 4.82 3.66 3.97
C GLY A 63 4.13 5.01 4.15
N PHE A 64 3.35 5.47 3.17
CA PHE A 64 2.60 6.71 3.27
C PHE A 64 1.45 6.60 4.27
N TRP A 65 0.75 5.47 4.30
CA TRP A 65 -0.29 5.26 5.29
C TRP A 65 0.29 5.33 6.71
N LEU A 66 1.40 4.64 6.99
CA LEU A 66 2.04 4.68 8.30
C LEU A 66 2.52 6.10 8.67
N ARG A 67 3.15 6.80 7.73
CA ARG A 67 3.60 8.18 7.94
C ARG A 67 2.42 9.11 8.24
N SER A 68 1.31 8.96 7.53
CA SER A 68 0.09 9.74 7.81
C SER A 68 -0.50 9.42 9.18
N ALA A 69 -0.54 8.14 9.57
CA ALA A 69 -1.07 7.71 10.86
C ALA A 69 -0.27 8.23 12.07
N LEU A 70 1.01 8.57 11.86
CA LEU A 70 1.92 9.09 12.88
C LEU A 70 2.14 10.61 12.78
N SER A 71 1.49 11.29 11.83
CA SER A 71 1.69 12.73 11.58
C SER A 71 0.91 13.61 12.57
N LEU A 72 1.36 14.86 12.73
CA LEU A 72 0.63 15.92 13.42
C LEU A 72 -0.62 16.36 12.63
N ASP A 73 -0.54 16.29 11.30
CA ASP A 73 -1.69 16.42 10.40
C ASP A 73 -1.85 15.14 9.55
N PRO A 74 -2.58 14.14 10.07
CA PRO A 74 -2.82 12.90 9.35
C PRO A 74 -3.60 13.06 8.04
N ALA A 75 -4.47 14.07 7.94
CA ALA A 75 -5.31 14.26 6.76
C ALA A 75 -4.47 14.78 5.59
N GLU A 76 -3.72 15.85 5.81
CA GLU A 76 -2.81 16.42 4.81
C GLU A 76 -1.76 15.39 4.37
N SER A 77 -1.15 14.69 5.33
CA SER A 77 -0.11 13.70 5.06
C SER A 77 -0.66 12.50 4.26
N PHE A 78 -1.90 12.10 4.52
CA PHE A 78 -2.57 11.04 3.77
C PHE A 78 -2.85 11.48 2.33
N GLU A 79 -3.40 12.69 2.14
CA GLU A 79 -3.69 13.23 0.80
C GLU A 79 -2.42 13.35 -0.04
N ALA A 80 -1.32 13.83 0.55
CA ALA A 80 -0.02 13.88 -0.12
C ALA A 80 0.47 12.49 -0.53
N GLY A 81 0.38 11.50 0.37
CA GLY A 81 0.74 10.12 0.09
C GLY A 81 -0.12 9.48 -1.00
N GLU A 82 -1.42 9.73 -1.00
CA GLU A 82 -2.34 9.26 -2.03
C GLU A 82 -1.98 9.85 -3.40
N ARG A 83 -1.72 11.16 -3.48
CA ARG A 83 -1.28 11.82 -4.72
C ARG A 83 0.01 11.20 -5.26
N LEU A 84 1.01 10.99 -4.40
CA LEU A 84 2.31 10.43 -4.80
C LEU A 84 2.18 8.97 -5.26
N CYS A 85 1.36 8.15 -4.59
CA CYS A 85 1.04 6.80 -5.05
C CYS A 85 0.40 6.80 -6.44
N LYS A 86 -0.61 7.65 -6.66
CA LYS A 86 -1.29 7.76 -7.96
C LYS A 86 -0.34 8.23 -9.05
N GLN A 87 0.46 9.26 -8.78
CA GLN A 87 1.46 9.77 -9.72
C GLN A 87 2.44 8.66 -10.14
N PHE A 88 2.97 7.91 -9.18
CA PHE A 88 3.85 6.77 -9.49
C PHE A 88 3.17 5.74 -10.40
N VAL A 89 1.91 5.39 -10.14
CA VAL A 89 1.15 4.46 -11.00
C VAL A 89 1.02 5.02 -12.42
N HIS A 90 0.60 6.28 -12.56
CA HIS A 90 0.45 6.93 -13.87
C HIS A 90 1.76 7.00 -14.65
N GLU A 91 2.85 7.43 -14.02
CA GLU A 91 4.17 7.49 -14.65
C GLU A 91 4.69 6.11 -15.05
N THR A 92 4.42 5.09 -14.24
CA THR A 92 4.82 3.72 -14.53
C THR A 92 4.11 3.17 -15.76
N LEU A 93 2.81 3.43 -15.89
CA LEU A 93 2.02 3.00 -17.05
C LEU A 93 2.43 3.79 -18.31
N ALA A 94 2.58 5.11 -18.20
CA ALA A 94 2.96 5.95 -19.34
C ALA A 94 4.35 5.59 -19.91
N ARG A 95 5.32 5.23 -19.06
CA ARG A 95 6.65 4.79 -19.50
C ARG A 95 6.62 3.47 -20.28
N ALA A 96 5.64 2.61 -20.02
CA ALA A 96 5.50 1.34 -20.70
C ALA A 96 4.79 1.46 -22.07
N GLY A 97 4.40 2.68 -22.48
CA GLY A 97 3.65 2.91 -23.72
C GLY A 97 2.20 2.39 -23.66
N ALA A 98 1.67 2.20 -22.45
CA ALA A 98 0.29 1.77 -22.17
C ALA A 98 -0.63 2.94 -21.83
#